data_AF-A0A9D1HK83-F1
#
_entry.id   AF-A0A9D1HK83-F1
#
_cell.length_a   1.000
_cell.length_b   1.000
_cell.length_c   1.000
_cell.angle_alpha   90.00
_cell.angle_beta   90.00
_cell.angle_gamma   90.00
#
_symmetry.space_group_name_H-M   'P 1'
#
loop_
_entity.id
_entity.type
_entity.pdbx_description
1 polymer ?
#
loop_
_entity_poly.entity_id
_entity_poly.type
_entity_poly.pdbx_seq_one_letter_code
_entity_poly.pdbx_strand_id
1 'polypeptide(L)'
;MEKEKNTTLPAVSFDEFKVPTYEEWKEAAIAALKGAPFDKKMYTKTYEGITLQPIYTLADTENNAMAQTMPGADEYVRGTNAGGYLTNPWKIAQGLDVVDPAEFNKLAKFELEKGANAVTVQLDKATKQGKAFDAEACGRGLSLQDAADVKTAFDGIDAPLFVAAGASAKPLLGLFEEAGVTPTGVVGADPVGALLADGELPCSMEE
;
A
#
# COMPACT_ATOMS: atom_id res chain seq x y z
N MET A 1 10.88 -36.94 28.31
CA MET A 1 11.79 -36.47 27.23
C MET A 1 11.80 -37.53 26.14
N GLU A 2 10.78 -37.53 25.29
CA GLU A 2 10.80 -38.37 24.08
C GLU A 2 11.62 -37.63 23.03
N LYS A 3 12.65 -38.31 22.51
CA LYS A 3 13.45 -37.82 21.39
C LYS A 3 12.59 -37.88 20.13
N GLU A 4 12.23 -36.73 19.58
CA GLU A 4 11.68 -36.65 18.23
C GLU A 4 12.64 -37.35 17.26
N LYS A 5 12.16 -38.44 16.65
CA LYS A 5 12.86 -39.10 15.56
C LYS A 5 12.76 -38.17 14.36
N ASN A 6 13.87 -37.52 14.04
CA ASN A 6 14.01 -36.73 12.82
C ASN A 6 13.97 -37.68 11.62
N THR A 7 12.76 -37.98 11.12
CA THR A 7 12.53 -38.80 9.93
C THR A 7 12.78 -37.95 8.70
N THR A 8 14.03 -37.85 8.27
CA THR A 8 14.36 -37.35 6.92
C THR A 8 13.79 -38.30 5.88
N LEU A 9 12.77 -37.84 5.16
CA LEU A 9 12.27 -38.52 3.97
C LEU A 9 13.38 -38.58 2.91
N PRO A 10 13.51 -39.68 2.15
CA PRO A 10 14.49 -39.76 1.07
C PRO A 10 14.17 -38.70 0.01
N ALA A 11 15.21 -38.06 -0.54
CA ALA A 11 15.05 -37.11 -1.63
C ALA A 11 14.41 -37.80 -2.84
N VAL A 12 13.29 -37.26 -3.32
CA VAL A 12 12.63 -37.73 -4.54
C VAL A 12 13.39 -37.14 -5.73
N SER A 13 13.93 -38.00 -6.59
CA SER A 13 14.55 -37.59 -7.85
C SER A 13 13.46 -37.35 -8.91
N PHE A 14 13.66 -36.32 -9.73
CA PHE A 14 12.82 -36.01 -10.89
C PHE A 14 13.55 -36.30 -12.21
N ASP A 15 14.62 -37.10 -12.19
CA ASP A 15 15.44 -37.39 -13.38
C ASP A 15 14.66 -38.10 -14.51
N GLU A 16 13.53 -38.74 -14.18
CA GLU A 16 12.63 -39.35 -15.17
C GLU A 16 11.86 -38.31 -16.02
N PHE A 17 11.79 -37.05 -15.57
CA PHE A 17 11.13 -35.96 -16.28
C PHE A 17 12.17 -35.11 -17.02
N LYS A 18 12.32 -35.36 -18.33
CA LYS A 18 13.12 -34.48 -19.19
C LYS A 18 12.54 -33.07 -19.14
N VAL A 19 13.39 -32.07 -18.82
CA VAL A 19 13.01 -30.66 -18.84
C VAL A 19 12.62 -30.28 -20.28
N PRO A 20 11.37 -29.87 -20.53
CA PRO A 20 10.93 -29.49 -21.86
C PRO A 20 11.56 -28.15 -22.28
N THR A 21 11.87 -28.02 -23.56
CA THR A 21 12.29 -26.77 -24.17
C THR A 21 11.08 -25.86 -24.43
N TYR A 22 11.34 -24.56 -24.59
CA TYR A 22 10.29 -23.60 -24.96
C TYR A 22 9.58 -24.00 -26.28
N GLU A 23 10.33 -24.52 -27.25
CA GLU A 23 9.75 -24.95 -28.53
C GLU A 23 8.84 -26.18 -28.38
N GLU A 24 9.25 -27.20 -27.61
CA GLU A 24 8.40 -28.37 -27.31
C GLU A 24 7.09 -27.91 -26.60
N TRP A 25 7.18 -26.94 -25.69
CA TRP A 25 6.01 -26.33 -25.07
C TRP A 25 5.13 -25.57 -26.08
N LYS A 26 5.74 -24.77 -26.95
CA LYS A 26 5.04 -23.94 -27.94
C LYS A 26 4.29 -24.81 -28.96
N GLU A 27 4.88 -25.91 -29.41
CA GLU A 27 4.24 -26.88 -30.29
C GLU A 27 2.99 -27.49 -29.64
N ALA A 28 3.11 -27.92 -28.38
CA ALA A 28 1.97 -28.45 -27.62
C ALA A 28 0.87 -27.38 -27.44
N ALA A 29 1.23 -26.13 -27.18
CA ALA A 29 0.30 -25.02 -27.08
C ALA A 29 -0.41 -24.74 -28.42
N ILE A 30 0.31 -24.75 -29.55
CA ILE A 30 -0.28 -24.61 -30.90
C ILE A 30 -1.28 -25.74 -31.18
N ALA A 31 -0.94 -26.98 -30.84
CA ALA A 31 -1.86 -28.10 -30.99
C ALA A 31 -3.13 -27.93 -30.13
N ALA A 32 -2.99 -27.45 -28.90
CA ALA A 32 -4.11 -27.17 -28.00
C ALA A 32 -5.02 -26.04 -28.50
N LEU A 33 -4.48 -25.08 -29.27
CA LEU A 33 -5.23 -23.96 -29.84
C LEU A 33 -6.15 -24.34 -31.02
N LYS A 34 -6.11 -25.59 -31.50
CA LYS A 34 -7.02 -26.13 -32.55
C LYS A 34 -7.16 -25.21 -33.77
N GLY A 35 -6.04 -24.66 -34.24
CA GLY A 35 -5.97 -23.79 -35.42
C GLY A 35 -6.12 -22.28 -35.15
N ALA A 36 -6.30 -21.86 -33.89
CA ALA A 36 -6.23 -20.44 -33.57
C ALA A 36 -4.78 -19.92 -33.64
N PRO A 37 -4.53 -18.70 -34.16
CA PRO A 37 -3.17 -18.16 -34.26
C PRO A 37 -2.52 -17.94 -32.89
N PHE A 38 -1.36 -18.54 -32.64
CA PHE A 38 -0.63 -18.48 -31.38
C PHE A 38 -0.35 -17.05 -30.92
N ASP A 39 0.28 -16.23 -31.78
CA ASP A 39 0.70 -14.87 -31.42
C ASP A 39 -0.50 -13.95 -31.10
N LYS A 40 -1.68 -14.24 -31.65
CA LYS A 40 -2.90 -13.49 -31.39
C LYS A 40 -3.58 -13.92 -30.08
N LYS A 41 -3.37 -15.16 -29.65
CA LYS A 41 -4.10 -15.79 -28.54
C LYS A 41 -3.31 -15.87 -27.25
N MET A 42 -1.99 -16.03 -27.33
CA MET A 42 -1.16 -16.37 -26.18
C MET A 42 -0.47 -15.15 -25.57
N TYR A 43 -0.25 -14.09 -26.34
CA TYR A 43 0.32 -12.85 -25.81
C TYR A 43 -0.77 -11.93 -25.25
N THR A 44 -0.53 -11.42 -24.05
CA THR A 44 -1.44 -10.45 -23.41
C THR A 44 -0.78 -9.08 -23.38
N LYS A 45 -1.38 -8.12 -24.09
CA LYS A 45 -0.93 -6.72 -24.05
C LYS A 45 -1.58 -6.02 -22.86
N THR A 46 -0.77 -5.42 -22.00
CA THR A 46 -1.24 -4.60 -20.89
C THR A 46 -1.36 -3.14 -21.33
N TYR A 47 -2.12 -2.34 -20.58
CA TYR A 47 -2.30 -0.91 -20.89
C TYR A 47 -1.02 -0.10 -20.65
N GLU A 48 -0.06 -0.64 -19.90
CA GLU A 48 1.29 -0.11 -19.70
C GLU A 48 2.22 -0.33 -20.91
N GLY A 49 1.75 -0.98 -21.97
CA GLY A 49 2.56 -1.27 -23.16
C GLY A 49 3.48 -2.49 -23.00
N ILE A 50 3.30 -3.28 -21.94
CA ILE A 50 4.03 -4.53 -21.72
C ILE A 50 3.29 -5.66 -22.42
N THR A 51 4.02 -6.52 -23.13
CA THR A 51 3.45 -7.75 -23.69
C THR A 51 3.85 -8.92 -22.81
N LEU A 52 2.89 -9.48 -22.08
CA LEU A 52 3.10 -10.64 -21.24
C LEU A 52 3.25 -11.89 -22.11
N GLN A 53 4.35 -12.60 -21.87
CA GLN A 53 4.57 -13.93 -22.42
C GLN A 53 3.61 -14.93 -21.74
N PRO A 54 3.11 -15.94 -22.48
CA PRO A 54 2.23 -16.98 -21.93
C PRO A 54 2.91 -17.92 -20.91
N ILE A 55 4.23 -18.01 -20.97
CA ILE A 55 5.07 -18.74 -20.02
C ILE A 55 6.40 -17.99 -19.88
N TYR A 56 6.99 -18.05 -18.69
CA TYR A 56 8.34 -17.57 -18.40
C TYR A 56 9.17 -18.75 -17.88
N THR A 57 10.45 -18.75 -18.22
CA THR A 57 11.42 -19.80 -17.96
C THR A 57 12.62 -19.23 -17.21
N LEU A 58 13.54 -20.09 -16.76
CA LEU A 58 14.78 -19.64 -16.14
C LEU A 58 15.60 -18.71 -17.06
N ALA A 59 15.58 -18.96 -18.38
CA ALA A 59 16.25 -18.14 -19.38
C ALA A 59 15.80 -16.66 -19.32
N ASP A 60 14.55 -16.41 -18.97
CA ASP A 60 13.99 -15.04 -18.85
C ASP A 60 14.54 -14.28 -17.62
N THR A 61 15.22 -14.98 -16.70
CA THR A 61 15.78 -14.40 -15.47
C THR A 61 17.31 -14.37 -15.44
N GLU A 62 18.00 -14.96 -16.42
CA GLU A 62 19.46 -15.14 -16.41
C GLU A 62 20.24 -13.81 -16.27
N ASN A 63 19.71 -12.74 -16.85
CA ASN A 63 20.32 -11.41 -16.81
C ASN A 63 19.72 -10.49 -15.74
N ASN A 64 18.87 -11.01 -14.86
CA ASN A 64 18.25 -10.22 -13.80
C ASN A 64 19.14 -10.20 -12.55
N ALA A 65 20.03 -9.22 -12.47
CA ALA A 65 20.88 -9.00 -11.29
C ALA A 65 20.06 -8.83 -9.98
N MET A 66 18.83 -8.30 -10.08
CA MET A 66 17.96 -8.10 -8.92
C MET A 66 17.43 -9.41 -8.33
N ALA A 67 17.43 -10.50 -9.10
CA ALA A 67 16.99 -11.81 -8.63
C ALA A 67 17.87 -12.36 -7.48
N GLN A 68 19.10 -11.87 -7.35
CA GLN A 68 20.05 -12.30 -6.32
C GLN A 68 20.07 -11.39 -5.07
N THR A 69 19.19 -10.38 -5.02
CA THR A 69 19.13 -9.44 -3.89
C THR A 69 18.44 -10.05 -2.67
N MET A 70 18.79 -9.53 -1.48
CA MET A 70 18.18 -9.92 -0.21
C MET A 70 17.22 -8.84 0.29
N PRO A 71 16.17 -9.18 1.07
CA PRO A 71 15.36 -8.16 1.75
C PRO A 71 16.25 -7.24 2.61
N GLY A 72 16.00 -5.94 2.56
CA GLY A 72 16.79 -4.92 3.26
C GLY A 72 18.17 -4.64 2.67
N ALA A 73 18.56 -5.29 1.56
CA ALA A 73 19.76 -4.97 0.80
C ALA A 73 19.47 -3.92 -0.29
N ASP A 74 20.53 -3.37 -0.86
CA ASP A 74 20.52 -2.28 -1.85
C ASP A 74 19.40 -2.41 -2.90
N GLU A 75 18.82 -1.27 -3.28
CA GLU A 75 17.67 -1.14 -4.19
C GLU A 75 16.31 -1.66 -3.66
N TYR A 76 16.29 -2.36 -2.52
CA TYR A 76 15.08 -2.74 -1.77
C TYR A 76 14.01 -3.51 -2.55
N VAL A 77 14.39 -4.19 -3.65
CA VAL A 77 13.47 -4.93 -4.54
C VAL A 77 12.67 -6.01 -3.78
N ARG A 78 13.25 -6.57 -2.72
CA ARG A 78 12.62 -7.60 -1.87
C ARG A 78 12.12 -7.06 -0.53
N GLY A 79 11.93 -5.75 -0.42
CA GLY A 79 11.48 -5.04 0.78
C GLY A 79 12.61 -4.30 1.49
N THR A 80 12.23 -3.29 2.27
CA THR A 80 13.17 -2.38 2.96
C THR A 80 13.75 -2.96 4.26
N ASN A 81 13.17 -4.03 4.78
CA ASN A 81 13.56 -4.64 6.05
C ASN A 81 14.03 -6.07 5.84
N ALA A 82 15.18 -6.44 6.41
CA ALA A 82 15.73 -7.80 6.32
C ALA A 82 14.81 -8.88 6.89
N GLY A 83 14.13 -8.58 8.01
CA GLY A 83 13.15 -9.47 8.63
C GLY A 83 11.76 -9.44 7.97
N GLY A 84 11.51 -8.51 7.04
CA GLY A 84 10.21 -8.34 6.37
C GLY A 84 9.02 -8.41 7.33
N TYR A 85 8.00 -9.17 6.93
CA TYR A 85 6.79 -9.40 7.73
C TYR A 85 6.96 -10.40 8.88
N LEU A 86 8.11 -11.10 9.00
CA LEU A 86 8.37 -11.98 10.15
C LEU A 86 8.56 -11.16 11.43
N THR A 87 9.17 -9.97 11.32
CA THR A 87 9.42 -9.08 12.46
C THR A 87 8.54 -7.84 12.45
N ASN A 88 8.14 -7.37 11.26
CA ASN A 88 7.38 -6.14 11.08
C ASN A 88 6.17 -6.41 10.16
N PRO A 89 5.08 -7.04 10.67
CA PRO A 89 3.87 -7.22 9.87
C PRO A 89 3.30 -5.86 9.46
N TRP A 90 2.60 -5.83 8.32
CA TRP A 90 1.93 -4.61 7.89
C TRP A 90 0.91 -4.15 8.94
N LYS A 91 0.68 -2.83 8.99
CA LYS A 91 -0.34 -2.26 9.86
C LYS A 91 -1.73 -2.53 9.27
N ILE A 92 -2.68 -2.85 10.15
CA ILE A 92 -4.10 -3.00 9.81
C ILE A 92 -4.75 -1.67 10.15
N ALA A 93 -5.12 -0.90 9.12
CA ALA A 93 -5.76 0.39 9.26
C ALA A 93 -6.86 0.52 8.19
N GLN A 94 -8.11 0.68 8.62
CA GLN A 94 -9.24 0.87 7.72
C GLN A 94 -9.44 2.37 7.44
N GLY A 95 -9.85 2.70 6.22
CA GLY A 95 -10.25 4.06 5.88
C GLY A 95 -11.56 4.43 6.60
N LEU A 96 -11.56 5.56 7.30
CA LEU A 96 -12.73 6.07 8.01
C LEU A 96 -13.30 7.29 7.26
N ASP A 97 -14.45 7.10 6.62
CA ASP A 97 -15.16 8.15 5.88
C ASP A 97 -16.19 8.84 6.80
N VAL A 98 -15.71 9.55 7.81
CA VAL A 98 -16.56 10.27 8.79
C VAL A 98 -16.14 11.72 8.88
N VAL A 99 -17.11 12.64 8.79
CA VAL A 99 -16.86 14.09 8.79
C VAL A 99 -16.71 14.66 10.19
N ASP A 100 -17.59 14.26 11.11
CA ASP A 100 -17.63 14.78 12.47
C ASP A 100 -16.50 14.20 13.35
N PRO A 101 -15.73 15.05 14.07
CA PRO A 101 -14.65 14.59 14.95
C PRO A 101 -15.08 13.59 16.03
N ALA A 102 -16.24 13.77 16.66
CA ALA A 102 -16.69 12.89 17.74
C ALA A 102 -17.16 11.53 17.21
N GLU A 103 -17.82 11.51 16.06
CA GLU A 103 -18.18 10.27 15.37
C GLU A 103 -16.94 9.54 14.85
N PHE A 104 -15.97 10.27 14.29
CA PHE A 104 -14.68 9.71 13.89
C PHE A 104 -13.97 9.04 15.06
N ASN A 105 -13.91 9.70 16.23
CA ASN A 105 -13.29 9.13 17.42
C ASN A 105 -13.95 7.81 17.85
N LYS A 106 -15.28 7.76 17.87
CA LYS A 106 -16.04 6.54 18.19
C LYS A 106 -15.71 5.40 17.23
N LEU A 107 -15.69 5.69 15.93
CA LEU A 107 -15.42 4.67 14.92
C LEU A 107 -13.96 4.21 14.96
N ALA A 108 -13.01 5.13 15.13
CA ALA A 108 -11.60 4.80 15.27
C ALA A 108 -11.34 3.88 16.47
N LYS A 109 -11.93 4.19 17.63
CA LYS A 109 -11.87 3.31 18.81
C LYS A 109 -12.48 1.95 18.54
N PHE A 110 -13.65 1.91 17.89
CA PHE A 110 -14.30 0.66 17.51
C PHE A 110 -13.40 -0.20 16.61
N GLU A 111 -12.78 0.36 15.58
CA GLU A 111 -11.87 -0.38 14.69
C GLU A 111 -10.64 -0.92 15.44
N LEU A 112 -10.05 -0.11 16.32
CA LEU A 112 -8.92 -0.53 17.16
C LEU A 112 -9.31 -1.70 18.09
N GLU A 113 -10.51 -1.65 18.69
CA GLU A 113 -11.06 -2.75 19.49
C GLU A 113 -11.33 -4.01 18.66
N LYS A 114 -11.57 -3.88 17.35
CA LYS A 114 -11.78 -4.99 16.41
C LYS A 114 -10.50 -5.50 15.74
N GLY A 115 -9.33 -5.00 16.13
CA GLY A 115 -8.04 -5.54 15.73
C GLY A 115 -7.28 -4.68 14.70
N ALA A 116 -7.77 -3.48 14.37
CA ALA A 116 -6.91 -2.48 13.75
C ALA A 116 -5.78 -2.11 14.71
N ASN A 117 -4.60 -1.79 14.17
CA ASN A 117 -3.41 -1.42 14.96
C ASN A 117 -2.79 -0.09 14.52
N ALA A 118 -3.52 0.66 13.69
CA ALA A 118 -3.28 2.04 13.30
C ALA A 118 -4.58 2.66 12.78
N VAL A 119 -4.63 3.98 12.73
CA VAL A 119 -5.82 4.75 12.29
C VAL A 119 -5.49 5.49 11.01
N THR A 120 -6.26 5.26 9.96
CA THR A 120 -6.19 6.05 8.72
C THR A 120 -7.07 7.28 8.88
N VAL A 121 -6.47 8.47 8.71
CA VAL A 121 -7.15 9.75 8.77
C VAL A 121 -7.29 10.29 7.35
N GLN A 122 -8.46 10.05 6.76
CA GLN A 122 -8.83 10.68 5.50
C GLN A 122 -9.48 12.02 5.82
N LEU A 123 -8.84 13.11 5.40
CA LEU A 123 -9.36 14.46 5.60
C LEU A 123 -10.34 14.85 4.51
N ASP A 124 -11.31 15.67 4.90
CA ASP A 124 -12.25 16.33 3.99
C ASP A 124 -11.54 17.32 3.06
N LYS A 125 -12.24 17.78 2.02
CA LYS A 125 -11.65 18.69 1.04
C LYS A 125 -11.28 20.05 1.64
N ALA A 126 -12.11 20.59 2.54
CA ALA A 126 -11.89 21.91 3.13
C ALA A 126 -10.60 21.92 3.98
N THR A 127 -10.41 20.91 4.84
CA THR A 127 -9.20 20.77 5.66
C THR A 127 -7.94 20.62 4.80
N LYS A 128 -7.99 19.79 3.74
CA LYS A 128 -6.88 19.63 2.78
C LYS A 128 -6.52 20.90 2.01
N GLN A 129 -7.42 21.88 1.98
CA GLN A 129 -7.23 23.17 1.33
C GLN A 129 -7.04 24.32 2.34
N GLY A 130 -7.05 24.04 3.64
CA GLY A 130 -6.99 25.08 4.67
C GLY A 130 -8.17 26.06 4.63
N LYS A 131 -9.32 25.61 4.12
CA LYS A 131 -10.56 26.40 4.03
C LYS A 131 -11.49 26.06 5.19
N ALA A 132 -12.38 27.00 5.52
CA ALA A 132 -13.43 26.76 6.49
C ALA A 132 -14.36 25.62 6.01
N PHE A 133 -14.93 24.88 6.94
CA PHE A 133 -15.87 23.79 6.66
C PHE A 133 -17.06 24.29 5.85
N ASP A 134 -17.39 23.55 4.81
CA ASP A 134 -18.54 23.77 3.94
C ASP A 134 -19.31 22.46 3.80
N ALA A 135 -20.53 22.41 4.33
CA ALA A 135 -21.35 21.20 4.32
C ALA A 135 -21.70 20.73 2.90
N GLU A 136 -21.79 21.63 1.91
CA GLU A 136 -22.08 21.28 0.52
C GLU A 136 -20.85 20.73 -0.20
N ALA A 137 -19.65 21.16 0.20
CA ALA A 137 -18.38 20.84 -0.46
C ALA A 137 -17.45 19.89 0.32
N CYS A 138 -17.77 19.54 1.58
CA CYS A 138 -16.91 18.75 2.46
C CYS A 138 -16.60 17.36 1.90
N GLY A 139 -17.55 16.77 1.16
CA GLY A 139 -17.40 15.45 0.57
C GLY A 139 -17.33 14.36 1.64
N ARG A 140 -16.22 13.61 1.68
CA ARG A 140 -15.98 12.55 2.67
C ARG A 140 -14.65 12.78 3.37
N GLY A 141 -14.58 12.35 4.61
CA GLY A 141 -13.38 12.45 5.45
C GLY A 141 -13.57 13.45 6.59
N LEU A 142 -12.68 13.35 7.57
CA LEU A 142 -12.67 14.12 8.80
C LEU A 142 -12.42 15.60 8.52
N SER A 143 -13.31 16.44 9.04
CA SER A 143 -13.14 17.89 9.05
C SER A 143 -12.43 18.31 10.34
N LEU A 144 -11.36 19.10 10.21
CA LEU A 144 -10.62 19.68 11.34
C LEU A 144 -10.47 21.17 11.11
N GLN A 145 -11.17 21.98 11.91
CA GLN A 145 -11.14 23.44 11.82
C GLN A 145 -10.15 24.05 12.81
N ASP A 146 -10.04 23.45 14.00
CA ASP A 146 -9.22 23.97 15.09
C ASP A 146 -8.61 22.86 15.97
N ALA A 147 -7.88 23.26 17.00
CA ALA A 147 -7.25 22.36 17.96
C ALA A 147 -8.28 21.58 18.82
N ALA A 148 -9.50 22.10 19.01
CA ALA A 148 -10.55 21.40 19.75
C ALA A 148 -11.11 20.23 18.96
N ASP A 149 -11.24 20.37 17.63
CA ASP A 149 -11.60 19.27 16.73
C ASP A 149 -10.55 18.16 16.76
N VAL A 150 -9.27 18.51 16.67
CA VAL A 150 -8.16 17.54 16.77
C VAL A 150 -8.22 16.80 18.10
N LYS A 151 -8.38 17.54 19.21
CA LYS A 151 -8.49 16.94 20.53
C LYS A 151 -9.68 15.99 20.62
N THR A 152 -10.82 16.36 20.05
CA THR A 152 -12.04 15.53 20.04
C THR A 152 -11.85 14.27 19.19
N ALA A 153 -11.30 14.40 17.98
CA ALA A 153 -11.08 13.30 17.05
C ALA A 153 -10.11 12.25 17.62
N PHE A 154 -9.07 12.67 18.33
CA PHE A 154 -8.00 11.80 18.79
C PHE A 154 -7.96 11.53 20.30
N ASP A 155 -8.98 11.98 21.05
CA ASP A 155 -9.08 11.73 22.49
C ASP A 155 -9.03 10.22 22.79
N GLY A 156 -8.09 9.80 23.63
CA GLY A 156 -7.93 8.40 24.04
C GLY A 156 -7.52 7.44 22.92
N ILE A 157 -7.01 7.92 21.79
CA ILE A 157 -6.44 7.08 20.73
C ILE A 157 -4.93 6.96 20.95
N ASP A 158 -4.48 5.76 21.35
CA ASP A 158 -3.06 5.41 21.46
C ASP A 158 -2.65 4.45 20.34
N ALA A 159 -2.57 4.98 19.11
CA ALA A 159 -2.20 4.23 17.92
C ALA A 159 -1.52 5.14 16.89
N PRO A 160 -0.66 4.60 16.00
CA PRO A 160 -0.11 5.35 14.89
C PRO A 160 -1.21 5.93 14.00
N LEU A 161 -1.09 7.22 13.65
CA LEU A 161 -2.01 7.92 12.77
C LEU A 161 -1.40 8.01 11.36
N PHE A 162 -2.15 7.62 10.33
CA PHE A 162 -1.79 7.78 8.93
C PHE A 162 -2.66 8.86 8.30
N VAL A 163 -2.14 10.08 8.27
CA VAL A 163 -2.86 11.28 7.85
C VAL A 163 -2.48 11.66 6.43
N ALA A 164 -3.43 11.60 5.50
CA ALA A 164 -3.24 12.06 4.13
C ALA A 164 -3.51 13.57 4.03
N ALA A 165 -2.53 14.38 4.46
CA ALA A 165 -2.70 15.83 4.59
C ALA A 165 -2.60 16.60 3.26
N GLY A 166 -2.11 15.97 2.19
CA GLY A 166 -1.98 16.61 0.87
C GLY A 166 -1.07 17.84 0.93
N ALA A 167 -1.57 18.99 0.51
CA ALA A 167 -0.84 20.27 0.59
C ALA A 167 -0.86 20.91 2.00
N SER A 168 -1.76 20.49 2.89
CA SER A 168 -1.99 21.12 4.20
C SER A 168 -1.22 20.48 5.36
N ALA A 169 -0.13 19.75 5.10
CA ALA A 169 0.62 19.07 6.17
C ALA A 169 1.14 20.03 7.25
N LYS A 170 1.68 21.18 6.87
CA LYS A 170 2.24 22.19 7.80
C LYS A 170 1.18 22.80 8.73
N PRO A 171 0.07 23.39 8.26
CA PRO A 171 -0.96 23.92 9.16
C PRO A 171 -1.58 22.81 10.03
N LEU A 172 -1.74 21.60 9.49
CA LEU A 172 -2.27 20.47 10.26
C LEU A 172 -1.36 20.07 11.42
N LEU A 173 -0.04 20.01 11.20
CA LEU A 173 0.93 19.77 12.27
C LEU A 173 0.85 20.86 13.36
N GLY A 174 0.60 22.11 12.98
CA GLY A 174 0.34 23.20 13.93
C GLY A 174 -0.90 22.97 14.79
N LEU A 175 -2.00 22.48 14.19
CA LEU A 175 -3.21 22.11 14.94
C LEU A 175 -2.96 20.94 15.91
N PHE A 176 -2.18 19.94 15.49
CA PHE A 176 -1.76 18.83 16.37
C PHE A 176 -0.95 19.34 17.58
N GLU A 177 0.01 20.24 17.34
CA GLU A 177 0.82 20.85 18.40
C GLU A 177 -0.05 21.67 19.37
N GLU A 178 -0.94 22.52 18.86
CA GLU A 178 -1.86 23.33 19.67
C GLU A 178 -2.82 22.46 20.50
N ALA A 179 -3.30 21.35 19.93
CA ALA A 179 -4.14 20.39 20.63
C ALA A 179 -3.39 19.56 21.69
N GLY A 180 -2.06 19.60 21.70
CA GLY A 180 -1.23 18.74 22.54
C GLY A 180 -1.28 17.26 22.14
N VAL A 181 -1.59 16.97 20.87
CA VAL A 181 -1.68 15.60 20.32
C VAL A 181 -0.47 15.37 19.43
N THR A 182 0.37 14.38 19.78
CA THR A 182 1.54 14.04 18.95
C THR A 182 1.24 12.82 18.09
N PRO A 183 1.15 12.94 16.75
CA PRO A 183 0.95 11.80 15.88
C PRO A 183 2.22 10.94 15.83
N THR A 184 2.12 9.65 16.17
CA THR A 184 3.26 8.71 16.18
C THR A 184 3.44 7.94 14.86
N GLY A 185 2.55 8.16 13.88
CA GLY A 185 2.57 7.56 12.55
C GLY A 185 3.16 8.49 11.49
N VAL A 186 2.39 8.74 10.42
CA VAL A 186 2.79 9.56 9.27
C VAL A 186 1.77 10.68 9.05
N VAL A 187 2.26 11.91 8.93
CA VAL A 187 1.51 13.03 8.34
C VAL A 187 2.08 13.27 6.95
N GLY A 188 1.39 12.76 5.93
CA GLY A 188 1.85 12.78 4.55
C GLY A 188 1.68 14.16 3.91
N ALA A 189 2.76 14.68 3.34
CA ALA A 189 2.76 15.90 2.53
C ALA A 189 2.94 15.52 1.05
N ASP A 190 1.91 15.75 0.25
CA ASP A 190 1.94 15.53 -1.20
C ASP A 190 1.24 16.69 -1.95
N PRO A 191 1.88 17.88 -2.00
CA PRO A 191 1.33 19.02 -2.72
C PRO A 191 1.32 18.78 -4.24
N VAL A 192 2.23 17.97 -4.79
CA VAL A 192 2.22 17.67 -6.24
C VAL A 192 1.01 16.81 -6.61
N GLY A 193 0.72 15.78 -5.83
CA GLY A 193 -0.47 14.95 -6.00
C GLY A 193 -1.76 15.77 -5.82
N ALA A 194 -1.80 16.68 -4.85
CA ALA A 194 -2.91 17.61 -4.68
C ALA A 194 -3.11 18.52 -5.91
N LEU A 195 -2.03 19.12 -6.44
CA LEU A 195 -2.09 19.96 -7.64
C LEU A 195 -2.58 19.18 -8.87
N LEU A 196 -2.14 17.94 -9.04
CA LEU A 196 -2.58 17.10 -10.17
C LEU A 196 -4.04 16.69 -10.05
N ALA A 197 -4.54 16.45 -8.83
CA ALA A 197 -5.91 16.03 -8.59
C ALA A 197 -6.91 17.21 -8.64
N ASP A 198 -6.56 18.33 -8.01
CA ASP A 198 -7.46 19.47 -7.83
C ASP A 198 -7.24 20.59 -8.86
N GLY A 199 -6.09 20.62 -9.55
CA GLY A 199 -5.71 21.65 -10.51
C GLY A 199 -5.26 22.97 -9.87
N GLU A 200 -5.30 23.09 -8.55
CA GLU A 200 -4.88 24.26 -7.78
C GLU A 200 -4.26 23.85 -6.45
N LEU A 201 -3.54 24.78 -5.81
CA LEU A 201 -3.00 24.60 -4.46
C LEU A 201 -3.45 25.72 -3.53
N PRO A 202 -3.60 25.42 -2.22
CA PRO A 202 -3.96 26.44 -1.23
C PRO A 202 -2.82 27.41 -0.92
N CYS A 203 -1.58 27.05 -1.24
CA CYS A 203 -0.38 27.87 -1.07
C CYS A 203 0.56 27.77 -2.27
N SER A 204 1.59 28.61 -2.32
CA SER A 204 2.62 28.51 -3.36
C SER A 204 3.45 27.24 -3.19
N MET A 205 4.01 26.73 -4.30
CA MET A 205 5.00 25.64 -4.28
C MET A 205 6.38 26.10 -3.80
N GLU A 206 6.61 27.41 -3.73
CA GLU A 206 7.89 28.01 -3.33
C GLU A 206 7.97 28.29 -1.82
N GLU A 207 6.87 28.08 -1.09
CA GLU A 207 6.73 28.29 0.36
C GLU A 207 6.90 27.00 1.18
#